data_AF-A0A8D6XQE8-F1
#
_entry.id   AF-A0A8D6XQE8-F1
#
_cell.length_a   1.000
_cell.length_b   1.000
_cell.length_c   1.000
_cell.angle_alpha   90.00
_cell.angle_beta   90.00
_cell.angle_gamma   90.00
#
_symmetry.space_group_name_H-M   'P 1'
#
loop_
_entity.id
_entity.type
_entity.pdbx_description
1 polymer ?
#
loop_
_entity_poly.entity_id
_entity_poly.type
_entity_poly.pdbx_seq_one_letter_code
_entity_poly.pdbx_strand_id
1 'polypeptide(L)'
;MQLQLSKKPKKNWQSLRQLIRKKLLLFYLKKVNWLQINQNAANQAKAAYETAQTVANEKAVALATEAAKKKTEASTTNIRQRFTVSSEYISALKIYESKTSTAEEKVQAEQTLKDVNKRDCENNKYQDNEEDKNFTISDLNKLSEAQITDLSLYASSLINRIRSAFGTTETSVSKGSVIAADRVTDGYVADNWGWESISNRRHDSATLDRAGKSFHTVSIGENLNTWQGLTGPFTLNKIKEYIYEVMLDFMFNGQEWNHDRSIVGLTSDGGETYIGTDLSVVAGAFNVHVNNINENSISFDSSFDTTKIANPYIGSQSQPSSNANLAAPKVAYETAKQANNQAQSDLDSKKVASESAILKLKKTQSELTALKAAASKLAAAQTNLSKKQAALKQAN
;
A
#
# COMPACT_ATOMS: atom_id res chain seq x y z
N MET A 1 -3.46 41.05 -92.16
CA MET A 1 -3.41 41.38 -90.73
C MET A 1 -4.38 40.46 -90.00
N GLN A 2 -3.85 39.58 -89.13
CA GLN A 2 -4.43 39.04 -87.86
C GLN A 2 -5.88 38.46 -87.86
N LEU A 3 -6.26 37.43 -87.11
CA LEU A 3 -5.71 36.79 -85.92
C LEU A 3 -5.83 35.26 -86.02
N GLN A 4 -4.74 34.54 -85.78
CA GLN A 4 -4.82 33.14 -85.37
C GLN A 4 -5.36 33.08 -83.93
N LEU A 5 -6.63 32.70 -83.77
CA LEU A 5 -7.19 32.32 -82.49
C LEU A 5 -6.53 31.00 -82.04
N SER A 6 -5.57 31.11 -81.14
CA SER A 6 -4.96 29.94 -80.52
C SER A 6 -6.03 29.16 -79.76
N LYS A 7 -6.28 27.92 -80.19
CA LYS A 7 -7.13 26.97 -79.47
C LYS A 7 -6.46 26.70 -78.13
N LYS A 8 -6.90 27.38 -77.06
CA LYS A 8 -6.51 27.01 -75.69
C LYS A 8 -6.82 25.52 -75.47
N PRO A 9 -5.87 24.72 -74.94
CA PRO A 9 -6.07 23.30 -74.79
C PRO A 9 -7.24 23.03 -73.83
N LYS A 10 -8.19 22.18 -74.24
CA LYS A 10 -9.22 21.62 -73.36
C LYS A 10 -8.50 20.89 -72.23
N LYS A 11 -8.35 21.53 -71.07
CA LYS A 11 -7.86 20.87 -69.84
C LYS A 11 -8.73 19.63 -69.61
N ASN A 12 -8.11 18.45 -69.63
CA ASN A 12 -8.82 17.19 -69.44
C ASN A 12 -9.23 17.04 -67.97
N TRP A 13 -10.36 17.66 -67.60
CA TRP A 13 -10.87 17.67 -66.23
C TRP A 13 -11.29 16.28 -65.73
N GLN A 14 -11.59 15.34 -66.62
CA GLN A 14 -11.90 13.97 -66.26
C GLN A 14 -10.66 13.22 -65.78
N SER A 15 -9.52 13.36 -66.46
CA SER A 15 -8.27 12.72 -66.04
C SER A 15 -7.79 13.26 -64.69
N LEU A 16 -7.94 14.56 -64.44
CA LEU A 16 -7.59 15.18 -63.16
C LEU A 16 -8.46 14.67 -62.00
N ARG A 17 -9.77 14.48 -62.21
CA ARG A 17 -10.69 13.92 -61.19
C ARG A 17 -10.34 12.47 -60.85
N GLN A 18 -10.02 11.68 -61.87
CA GLN A 18 -9.66 10.28 -61.70
C GLN A 18 -8.33 10.16 -60.93
N LEU A 19 -7.38 11.04 -61.21
CA LEU A 19 -6.11 11.13 -60.48
C LEU A 19 -6.31 11.49 -59.00
N ILE A 20 -7.17 12.47 -58.70
CA ILE A 20 -7.48 12.88 -57.32
C ILE A 20 -8.15 11.74 -56.54
N ARG A 21 -9.12 11.04 -57.15
CA ARG A 21 -9.75 9.85 -56.53
C ARG A 21 -8.73 8.75 -56.23
N LYS A 22 -7.84 8.44 -57.18
CA LYS A 22 -6.81 7.41 -57.01
C LYS A 22 -5.85 7.77 -55.87
N LYS A 23 -5.42 9.04 -55.78
CA LYS A 23 -4.54 9.52 -54.69
C LYS A 23 -5.22 9.46 -53.31
N LEU A 24 -6.49 9.84 -53.21
CA LEU A 24 -7.26 9.74 -51.95
C LEU A 24 -7.45 8.31 -51.49
N LEU A 25 -7.77 7.40 -52.41
CA LEU A 25 -7.91 5.97 -52.10
C LEU A 25 -6.58 5.40 -51.59
N LEU A 26 -5.46 5.73 -52.24
CA LEU A 26 -4.11 5.36 -51.79
C LEU A 26 -3.80 5.89 -50.39
N PHE A 27 -4.14 7.15 -50.10
CA PHE A 27 -3.92 7.74 -48.79
C PHE A 27 -4.79 7.07 -47.71
N TYR A 28 -6.04 6.76 -48.03
CA TYR A 28 -6.96 6.02 -47.16
C TYR A 28 -6.43 4.62 -46.84
N LEU A 29 -6.04 3.85 -47.86
CA LEU A 29 -5.48 2.50 -47.67
C LEU A 29 -4.21 2.54 -46.82
N LYS A 30 -3.32 3.52 -47.04
CA LYS A 30 -2.15 3.73 -46.17
C LYS A 30 -2.56 4.00 -44.72
N LYS A 31 -3.57 4.85 -44.47
CA LYS A 31 -4.03 5.16 -43.11
C LYS A 31 -4.71 3.99 -42.42
N VAL A 32 -5.48 3.16 -43.14
CA VAL A 32 -6.03 1.91 -42.61
C VAL A 32 -4.91 0.95 -42.19
N ASN A 33 -3.84 0.84 -43.00
CA ASN A 33 -2.67 0.05 -42.62
C ASN A 33 -1.99 0.61 -41.35
N TRP A 34 -1.74 1.92 -41.29
CA TRP A 34 -1.22 2.58 -40.09
C TRP A 34 -2.09 2.35 -38.84
N LEU A 35 -3.42 2.32 -39.01
CA LEU A 35 -4.33 2.03 -37.91
C LEU A 35 -4.09 0.62 -37.37
N GLN A 36 -3.99 -0.38 -38.25
CA GLN A 36 -3.68 -1.75 -37.84
C GLN A 36 -2.33 -1.85 -37.13
N ILE A 37 -1.30 -1.18 -37.66
CA ILE A 37 0.03 -1.12 -37.03
C ILE A 37 -0.05 -0.51 -35.64
N ASN A 38 -0.73 0.63 -35.48
CA ASN A 38 -0.84 1.31 -34.19
C ASN A 38 -1.72 0.54 -33.20
N GLN A 39 -2.73 -0.20 -33.67
CA GLN A 39 -3.53 -1.09 -32.83
C GLN A 39 -2.68 -2.23 -32.29
N ASN A 40 -1.91 -2.89 -33.16
CA ASN A 40 -0.99 -3.95 -32.77
C ASN A 40 0.05 -3.43 -31.78
N ALA A 41 0.62 -2.24 -32.02
CA ALA A 41 1.57 -1.61 -31.12
C ALA A 41 0.97 -1.29 -29.75
N ALA A 42 -0.28 -0.79 -29.69
CA ALA A 42 -0.97 -0.52 -28.43
C ALA A 42 -1.25 -1.81 -27.65
N ASN A 43 -1.70 -2.88 -28.32
CA ASN A 43 -1.93 -4.18 -27.68
C ASN A 43 -0.62 -4.77 -27.13
N GLN A 44 0.47 -4.70 -27.90
CA GLN A 44 1.78 -5.15 -27.46
C GLN A 44 2.30 -4.35 -26.26
N ALA A 45 2.15 -3.02 -26.27
CA ALA A 45 2.57 -2.17 -25.16
C ALA A 45 1.76 -2.43 -23.89
N LYS A 46 0.44 -2.69 -24.01
CA LYS A 46 -0.42 -3.08 -22.89
C LYS A 46 0.01 -4.41 -22.28
N ALA A 47 0.25 -5.43 -23.12
CA ALA A 47 0.73 -6.73 -22.64
C ALA A 47 2.11 -6.63 -21.96
N ALA A 48 3.01 -5.79 -22.50
CA ALA A 48 4.30 -5.53 -21.88
C ALA A 48 4.17 -4.84 -20.51
N TYR A 49 3.24 -3.89 -20.36
CA TYR A 49 2.93 -3.27 -19.07
C TYR A 49 2.37 -4.27 -18.05
N GLU A 50 1.41 -5.10 -18.45
CA GLU A 50 0.84 -6.14 -17.58
C GLU A 50 1.92 -7.16 -17.14
N THR A 51 2.81 -7.54 -18.07
CA THR A 51 3.96 -8.42 -17.75
C THR A 51 4.91 -7.74 -16.76
N ALA A 52 5.24 -6.47 -16.97
CA ALA A 52 6.10 -5.71 -16.05
C ALA A 52 5.46 -5.55 -14.67
N GLN A 53 4.13 -5.43 -14.60
CA GLN A 53 3.40 -5.36 -13.33
C GLN A 53 3.53 -6.66 -12.53
N THR A 54 3.38 -7.82 -13.19
CA THR A 54 3.61 -9.12 -12.56
C THR A 54 5.04 -9.27 -12.06
N VAL A 55 6.03 -8.91 -12.89
CA VAL A 55 7.45 -8.98 -12.50
C VAL A 55 7.76 -8.07 -11.32
N ALA A 56 7.24 -6.83 -11.31
CA ALA A 56 7.41 -5.91 -10.18
C ALA A 56 6.82 -6.49 -8.89
N ASN A 57 5.62 -7.09 -8.95
CA ASN A 57 4.99 -7.73 -7.80
C ASN A 57 5.83 -8.93 -7.30
N GLU A 58 6.33 -9.78 -8.20
CA GLU A 58 7.20 -10.90 -7.85
C GLU A 58 8.51 -10.44 -7.18
N LYS A 59 9.14 -9.37 -7.69
CA LYS A 59 10.37 -8.82 -7.10
C LYS A 59 10.13 -8.11 -5.76
N ALA A 60 8.97 -7.49 -5.56
CA ALA A 60 8.58 -6.93 -4.27
C ALA A 60 8.42 -8.03 -3.22
N VAL A 61 7.77 -9.15 -3.57
CA VAL A 61 7.64 -10.33 -2.69
C VAL A 61 9.00 -10.96 -2.40
N ALA A 62 9.88 -11.09 -3.39
CA ALA A 62 11.23 -11.60 -3.20
C ALA A 62 12.07 -10.70 -2.28
N LEU A 63 11.97 -9.37 -2.43
CA LEU A 63 12.60 -8.42 -1.52
C LEU A 63 12.06 -8.55 -0.10
N ALA A 64 10.75 -8.67 0.08
CA ALA A 64 10.15 -8.89 1.40
C ALA A 64 10.63 -10.21 2.03
N THR A 65 10.78 -11.26 1.22
CA THR A 65 11.30 -12.57 1.64
C THR A 65 12.77 -12.47 2.09
N GLU A 66 13.64 -11.84 1.29
CA GLU A 66 15.05 -11.65 1.64
C GLU A 66 15.24 -10.65 2.79
N ALA A 67 14.35 -9.66 2.94
CA ALA A 67 14.30 -8.79 4.11
C ALA A 67 13.95 -9.59 5.37
N ALA A 68 12.98 -10.51 5.28
CA ALA A 68 12.64 -11.42 6.36
C ALA A 68 13.83 -12.34 6.70
N LYS A 69 14.49 -12.96 5.71
CA LYS A 69 15.67 -13.83 5.92
C LYS A 69 16.88 -13.10 6.49
N LYS A 70 17.22 -11.90 5.97
CA LYS A 70 18.26 -11.03 6.55
C LYS A 70 17.99 -10.87 8.04
N LYS A 71 16.73 -10.78 8.43
CA LYS A 71 16.29 -10.52 9.80
C LYS A 71 16.24 -11.81 10.66
N THR A 72 15.93 -12.98 10.09
CA THR A 72 15.98 -14.27 10.79
C THR A 72 17.41 -14.78 11.01
N GLU A 73 18.33 -14.54 10.09
CA GLU A 73 19.76 -14.90 10.24
C GLU A 73 20.57 -13.81 10.97
N ALA A 74 20.10 -12.55 10.96
CA ALA A 74 20.49 -11.50 11.90
C ALA A 74 19.82 -11.65 13.29
N SER A 75 19.34 -12.84 13.66
CA SER A 75 18.88 -13.13 15.04
C SER A 75 19.98 -12.97 16.11
N THR A 76 21.16 -12.48 15.71
CA THR A 76 22.26 -12.09 16.57
C THR A 76 22.71 -10.62 16.41
N THR A 77 22.11 -9.84 15.50
CA THR A 77 22.30 -8.37 15.41
C THR A 77 21.01 -7.53 15.46
N ASN A 78 19.81 -8.12 15.31
CA ASN A 78 18.59 -7.47 15.79
C ASN A 78 18.73 -7.34 17.30
N ILE A 79 18.88 -6.12 17.81
CA ILE A 79 18.81 -5.93 19.25
C ILE A 79 17.46 -6.45 19.73
N ARG A 80 17.49 -7.53 20.50
CA ARG A 80 16.30 -8.18 21.02
C ARG A 80 15.76 -7.28 22.12
N GLN A 81 14.74 -6.50 21.77
CA GLN A 81 14.11 -5.58 22.71
C GLN A 81 13.58 -6.33 23.92
N ARG A 82 14.15 -6.11 25.08
CA ARG A 82 13.62 -6.71 26.29
C ARG A 82 12.31 -6.00 26.63
N PHE A 83 11.28 -6.76 26.92
CA PHE A 83 10.06 -6.27 27.54
C PHE A 83 9.69 -7.24 28.66
N THR A 84 9.71 -6.77 29.89
CA THR A 84 9.51 -7.56 31.11
C THR A 84 8.35 -7.00 31.91
N VAL A 85 7.52 -7.90 32.40
CA VAL A 85 6.40 -7.63 33.31
C VAL A 85 6.67 -8.39 34.60
N SER A 86 6.47 -7.77 35.77
CA SER A 86 6.72 -8.47 37.03
C SER A 86 5.66 -9.52 37.31
N SER A 87 6.00 -10.50 38.16
CA SER A 87 5.04 -11.50 38.63
C SER A 87 3.83 -10.89 39.34
N GLU A 88 4.05 -9.82 40.10
CA GLU A 88 3.01 -9.06 40.81
C GLU A 88 2.07 -8.39 39.80
N TYR A 89 2.60 -7.75 38.75
CA TYR A 89 1.80 -7.17 37.68
C TYR A 89 0.94 -8.22 36.97
N ILE A 90 1.54 -9.34 36.58
CA ILE A 90 0.85 -10.45 35.91
C ILE A 90 -0.29 -10.98 36.78
N SER A 91 -0.01 -11.21 38.06
CA SER A 91 -0.99 -11.78 39.00
C SER A 91 -2.14 -10.81 39.25
N ALA A 92 -1.83 -9.53 39.47
CA ALA A 92 -2.83 -8.50 39.69
C ALA A 92 -3.72 -8.29 38.45
N LEU A 93 -3.15 -8.22 37.24
CA LEU A 93 -3.97 -8.04 36.03
C LEU A 93 -4.88 -9.24 35.75
N LYS A 94 -4.41 -10.46 36.05
CA LYS A 94 -5.25 -11.67 35.97
C LYS A 94 -6.42 -11.64 36.96
N ILE A 95 -6.19 -11.19 38.20
CA ILE A 95 -7.26 -11.02 39.21
C ILE A 95 -8.23 -9.92 38.79
N TYR A 96 -7.71 -8.78 38.34
CA TYR A 96 -8.51 -7.67 37.85
C TYR A 96 -9.47 -8.13 36.75
N GLU A 97 -8.98 -8.95 35.81
CA GLU A 97 -9.80 -9.45 34.70
C GLU A 97 -10.64 -10.70 35.00
N SER A 98 -10.35 -11.39 36.09
CA SER A 98 -11.05 -12.62 36.47
C SER A 98 -12.56 -12.40 36.60
N LYS A 99 -13.35 -13.29 36.00
CA LYS A 99 -14.82 -13.31 36.15
C LYS A 99 -15.26 -13.89 37.50
N THR A 100 -14.36 -14.55 38.23
CA THR A 100 -14.66 -15.23 39.50
C THR A 100 -14.13 -14.49 40.72
N SER A 101 -13.29 -13.48 40.53
CA SER A 101 -12.75 -12.68 41.63
C SER A 101 -13.79 -11.71 42.20
N THR A 102 -13.74 -11.49 43.52
CA THR A 102 -14.65 -10.56 44.21
C THR A 102 -14.34 -9.11 43.88
N ALA A 103 -15.25 -8.20 44.23
CA ALA A 103 -15.01 -6.77 44.05
C ALA A 103 -13.82 -6.29 44.88
N GLU A 104 -13.66 -6.78 46.11
CA GLU A 104 -12.55 -6.45 47.01
C GLU A 104 -11.20 -6.94 46.44
N GLU A 105 -11.16 -8.17 45.90
CA GLU A 105 -9.97 -8.70 45.24
C GLU A 105 -9.56 -7.87 44.03
N LYS A 106 -10.53 -7.41 43.23
CA LYS A 106 -10.28 -6.54 42.07
C LYS A 106 -9.75 -5.16 42.48
N VAL A 107 -10.28 -4.57 43.55
CA VAL A 107 -9.77 -3.29 44.09
C VAL A 107 -8.33 -3.45 44.60
N GLN A 108 -8.02 -4.54 45.31
CA GLN A 108 -6.66 -4.82 45.78
C GLN A 108 -5.70 -5.07 44.61
N ALA A 109 -6.15 -5.78 43.58
CA ALA A 109 -5.39 -5.99 42.36
C ALA A 109 -5.12 -4.67 41.64
N GLU A 110 -6.14 -3.80 41.49
CA GLU A 110 -5.97 -2.48 40.89
C GLU A 110 -4.95 -1.62 41.65
N GLN A 111 -4.99 -1.65 42.99
CA GLN A 111 -3.99 -0.96 43.81
C GLN A 111 -2.59 -1.52 43.57
N THR A 112 -2.45 -2.85 43.51
CA THR A 112 -1.17 -3.50 43.21
C THR A 112 -0.64 -3.11 41.83
N LEU A 113 -1.51 -3.05 40.82
CA LEU A 113 -1.16 -2.59 39.47
C LEU A 113 -0.62 -1.16 39.51
N LYS A 114 -1.29 -0.24 40.22
CA LYS A 114 -0.84 1.15 40.41
C LYS A 114 0.51 1.24 41.13
N ASP A 115 0.71 0.44 42.17
CA ASP A 115 1.92 0.48 43.01
C ASP A 115 3.17 0.02 42.25
N VAL A 116 3.05 -1.02 41.42
CA VAL A 116 4.20 -1.58 40.68
C VAL A 116 4.42 -0.92 39.31
N ASN A 117 3.43 -0.17 38.81
CA ASN A 117 3.40 0.43 37.48
C ASN A 117 4.69 1.18 37.11
N LYS A 118 5.08 2.16 37.94
CA LYS A 118 6.27 2.98 37.69
C LYS A 118 7.55 2.15 37.65
N ARG A 119 7.70 1.23 38.60
CA ARG A 119 8.87 0.33 38.70
C ARG A 119 8.97 -0.54 37.45
N ASP A 120 7.86 -1.13 37.03
CA ASP A 120 7.83 -2.02 35.87
C ASP A 120 8.06 -1.25 34.56
N CYS A 121 7.54 -0.02 34.43
CA CYS A 121 7.88 0.87 33.33
C CYS A 121 9.39 1.19 33.28
N GLU A 122 10.00 1.58 34.41
CA GLU A 122 11.42 1.98 34.49
C GLU A 122 12.40 0.81 34.23
N ASN A 123 11.96 -0.43 34.45
CA ASN A 123 12.72 -1.65 34.15
C ASN A 123 12.84 -1.93 32.65
N ASN A 124 12.01 -1.29 31.84
CA ASN A 124 11.95 -1.48 30.40
C ASN A 124 12.55 -0.27 29.69
N LYS A 125 13.52 -0.53 28.81
CA LYS A 125 14.21 0.51 28.06
C LYS A 125 14.40 0.06 26.63
N TYR A 126 14.06 0.95 25.70
CA TYR A 126 14.36 0.77 24.31
C TYR A 126 15.87 0.65 24.11
N GLN A 127 16.27 -0.26 23.22
CA GLN A 127 17.65 -0.46 22.84
C GLN A 127 17.84 -0.07 21.37
N ASP A 128 18.72 0.88 21.11
CA ASP A 128 18.97 1.40 19.76
C ASP A 128 19.47 0.34 18.79
N ASN A 129 18.93 0.32 17.57
CA ASN A 129 19.47 -0.40 16.43
C ASN A 129 20.20 0.57 15.49
N GLU A 130 21.53 0.49 15.47
CA GLU A 130 22.37 1.32 14.59
C GLU A 130 22.09 1.12 13.09
N GLU A 131 21.64 -0.07 12.66
CA GLU A 131 21.24 -0.25 11.26
C GLU A 131 19.96 0.55 10.94
N ASP A 132 18.98 0.51 11.84
CA ASP A 132 17.69 1.22 11.69
C ASP A 132 17.87 2.74 11.67
N LYS A 133 18.95 3.28 12.26
CA LYS A 133 19.29 4.72 12.20
C LYS A 133 19.62 5.20 10.79
N ASN A 134 20.03 4.31 9.88
CA ASN A 134 20.38 4.67 8.49
C ASN A 134 19.17 4.83 7.56
N PHE A 135 17.97 4.45 8.01
CA PHE A 135 16.75 4.52 7.22
C PHE A 135 15.87 5.65 7.73
N THR A 136 15.73 6.71 6.94
CA THR A 136 14.84 7.84 7.26
C THR A 136 13.53 7.70 6.51
N ILE A 137 12.42 7.86 7.22
CA ILE A 137 11.07 7.91 6.68
C ILE A 137 10.59 9.35 6.73
N SER A 138 10.30 9.92 5.56
CA SER A 138 9.94 11.31 5.41
C SER A 138 8.45 11.60 5.58
N ASP A 139 7.60 10.62 5.29
CA ASP A 139 6.14 10.75 5.36
C ASP A 139 5.57 9.50 6.03
N LEU A 140 5.08 9.67 7.27
CA LEU A 140 4.47 8.58 8.04
C LEU A 140 3.07 8.23 7.55
N ASN A 141 2.41 9.10 6.77
CA ASN A 141 1.11 8.83 6.17
C ASN A 141 1.22 8.11 4.81
N LYS A 142 2.43 7.66 4.44
CA LYS A 142 2.71 6.94 3.18
C LYS A 142 3.73 5.83 3.38
N LEU A 143 3.58 5.06 4.44
CA LEU A 143 4.41 3.87 4.62
C LEU A 143 4.10 2.85 3.52
N SER A 144 5.13 2.16 3.05
CA SER A 144 4.95 1.01 2.15
C SER A 144 4.46 -0.20 2.93
N GLU A 145 3.77 -1.14 2.25
CA GLU A 145 3.35 -2.43 2.83
C GLU A 145 4.52 -3.14 3.54
N ALA A 146 5.74 -3.06 2.99
CA ALA A 146 6.94 -3.65 3.59
C ALA A 146 7.35 -2.95 4.91
N GLN A 147 7.21 -1.63 5.00
CA GLN A 147 7.47 -0.89 6.24
C GLN A 147 6.42 -1.21 7.29
N ILE A 148 5.13 -1.20 6.93
CA ILE A 148 4.03 -1.56 7.85
C ILE A 148 4.19 -3.00 8.33
N THR A 149 4.58 -3.93 7.45
CA THR A 149 4.90 -5.31 7.82
C THR A 149 6.06 -5.37 8.82
N ASP A 150 7.15 -4.62 8.60
CA ASP A 150 8.29 -4.57 9.52
C ASP A 150 7.87 -4.11 10.93
N LEU A 151 7.09 -3.03 11.01
CA LEU A 151 6.58 -2.45 12.26
C LEU A 151 5.57 -3.39 12.94
N SER A 152 4.68 -4.03 12.19
CA SER A 152 3.71 -5.01 12.69
C SER A 152 4.42 -6.23 13.30
N LEU A 153 5.45 -6.75 12.62
CA LEU A 153 6.26 -7.87 13.15
C LEU A 153 7.04 -7.45 14.40
N TYR A 154 7.53 -6.21 14.44
CA TYR A 154 8.21 -5.65 15.60
C TYR A 154 7.28 -5.57 16.81
N ALA A 155 6.11 -4.94 16.65
CA ALA A 155 5.09 -4.83 17.69
C ALA A 155 4.62 -6.21 18.16
N SER A 156 4.27 -7.12 17.23
CA SER A 156 3.89 -8.50 17.55
C SER A 156 4.97 -9.23 18.36
N SER A 157 6.26 -8.96 18.12
CA SER A 157 7.34 -9.56 18.92
C SER A 157 7.40 -9.05 20.36
N LEU A 158 7.08 -7.77 20.59
CA LEU A 158 6.96 -7.19 21.94
C LEU A 158 5.74 -7.79 22.65
N ILE A 159 4.60 -7.81 21.96
CA ILE A 159 3.35 -8.39 22.46
C ILE A 159 3.55 -9.86 22.82
N ASN A 160 4.18 -10.66 21.96
CA ASN A 160 4.38 -12.08 22.22
C ASN A 160 5.28 -12.32 23.43
N ARG A 161 6.29 -11.48 23.69
CA ARG A 161 7.08 -11.58 24.94
C ARG A 161 6.22 -11.36 26.18
N ILE A 162 5.32 -10.39 26.13
CA ILE A 162 4.34 -10.13 27.20
C ILE A 162 3.39 -11.34 27.33
N ARG A 163 2.79 -11.80 26.23
CA ARG A 163 1.85 -12.92 26.22
C ARG A 163 2.47 -14.24 26.69
N SER A 164 3.73 -14.53 26.33
CA SER A 164 4.45 -15.69 26.86
C SER A 164 4.59 -15.62 28.40
N ALA A 165 4.86 -14.43 28.96
CA ALA A 165 4.95 -14.25 30.41
C ALA A 165 3.58 -14.40 31.11
N PHE A 166 2.50 -13.96 30.44
CA PHE A 166 1.13 -14.15 30.92
C PHE A 166 0.60 -15.58 30.69
N GLY A 167 1.21 -16.35 29.80
CA GLY A 167 0.73 -17.67 29.37
C GLY A 167 -0.52 -17.58 28.49
N THR A 168 -0.69 -16.51 27.72
CA THR A 168 -1.80 -16.32 26.77
C THR A 168 -1.36 -16.63 25.33
N THR A 169 -2.33 -16.83 24.42
CA THR A 169 -2.07 -17.17 23.02
C THR A 169 -1.25 -16.08 22.33
N GLU A 170 -0.11 -16.46 21.76
CA GLU A 170 0.73 -15.55 20.98
C GLU A 170 -0.01 -15.01 19.75
N THR A 171 0.42 -13.84 19.30
CA THR A 171 -0.09 -13.18 18.09
C THR A 171 0.71 -13.56 16.86
N SER A 172 0.10 -13.35 15.69
CA SER A 172 0.74 -13.45 14.39
C SER A 172 0.58 -12.15 13.60
N VAL A 173 1.31 -12.01 12.49
CA VAL A 173 1.08 -10.96 11.49
C VAL A 173 0.73 -11.63 10.17
N SER A 174 -0.21 -11.08 9.44
CA SER A 174 -0.60 -11.55 8.11
C SER A 174 -0.68 -10.37 7.14
N LYS A 175 -0.79 -10.66 5.84
CA LYS A 175 -1.06 -9.60 4.85
C LYS A 175 -2.39 -8.88 5.14
N GLY A 176 -3.38 -9.60 5.66
CA GLY A 176 -4.66 -9.04 6.08
C GLY A 176 -4.51 -7.99 7.18
N SER A 177 -3.73 -8.28 8.23
CA SER A 177 -3.54 -7.33 9.34
C SER A 177 -2.74 -6.10 8.95
N VAL A 178 -1.76 -6.26 8.05
CA VAL A 178 -0.98 -5.14 7.48
C VAL A 178 -1.88 -4.20 6.69
N ILE A 179 -2.71 -4.72 5.79
CA ILE A 179 -3.66 -3.90 5.01
C ILE A 179 -4.73 -3.28 5.91
N ALA A 180 -5.15 -3.98 6.96
CA ALA A 180 -6.12 -3.45 7.92
C ALA A 180 -5.57 -2.22 8.65
N ALA A 181 -4.33 -2.28 9.15
CA ALA A 181 -3.70 -1.14 9.82
C ALA A 181 -3.54 0.06 8.88
N ASP A 182 -3.06 -0.17 7.65
CA ASP A 182 -2.92 0.86 6.60
C ASP A 182 -4.26 1.56 6.30
N ARG A 183 -5.35 0.79 6.18
CA ARG A 183 -6.70 1.36 5.97
C ARG A 183 -7.20 2.17 7.17
N VAL A 184 -6.80 1.80 8.38
CA VAL A 184 -7.17 2.53 9.60
C VAL A 184 -6.43 3.86 9.64
N THR A 185 -5.11 3.87 9.48
CA THR A 185 -4.30 5.11 9.47
C THR A 185 -4.71 6.06 8.35
N ASP A 186 -4.92 5.54 7.13
CA ASP A 186 -5.45 6.31 6.01
C ASP A 186 -6.81 6.94 6.32
N GLY A 187 -7.68 6.21 7.02
CA GLY A 187 -9.00 6.70 7.44
C GLY A 187 -8.90 7.84 8.47
N TYR A 188 -8.00 7.73 9.46
CA TYR A 188 -7.73 8.82 10.40
C TYR A 188 -7.24 10.08 9.69
N VAL A 189 -6.36 9.93 8.69
CA VAL A 189 -5.88 11.05 7.86
C VAL A 189 -7.02 11.64 7.03
N ALA A 190 -7.82 10.80 6.38
CA ALA A 190 -8.94 11.22 5.53
C ALA A 190 -10.04 11.95 6.30
N ASP A 191 -10.36 11.49 7.51
CA ASP A 191 -11.38 12.10 8.38
C ASP A 191 -10.83 13.30 9.16
N ASN A 192 -9.55 13.66 8.95
CA ASN A 192 -8.82 14.68 9.69
C ASN A 192 -8.92 14.47 11.21
N TRP A 193 -8.82 13.21 11.64
CA TRP A 193 -8.99 12.76 13.03
C TRP A 193 -7.75 13.02 13.87
N GLY A 194 -7.42 14.30 14.04
CA GLY A 194 -6.23 14.75 14.78
C GLY A 194 -6.44 14.97 16.28
N TRP A 195 -5.58 15.79 16.88
CA TRP A 195 -5.48 15.93 18.33
C TRP A 195 -6.79 16.33 19.01
N GLU A 196 -7.52 17.27 18.42
CA GLU A 196 -8.82 17.72 18.95
C GLU A 196 -9.86 16.60 18.93
N SER A 197 -9.96 15.86 17.81
CA SER A 197 -10.88 14.73 17.69
C SER A 197 -10.57 13.64 18.70
N ILE A 198 -9.29 13.26 18.81
CA ILE A 198 -8.84 12.20 19.73
C ILE A 198 -9.05 12.61 21.19
N SER A 199 -8.74 13.86 21.55
CA SER A 199 -8.91 14.35 22.93
C SER A 199 -10.37 14.33 23.38
N ASN A 200 -11.31 14.54 22.47
CA ASN A 200 -12.74 14.61 22.78
C ASN A 200 -13.50 13.30 22.55
N ARG A 201 -13.07 12.50 21.58
CA ARG A 201 -13.83 11.34 21.05
C ARG A 201 -13.05 10.03 21.07
N ARG A 202 -11.75 10.06 21.39
CA ARG A 202 -10.85 8.90 21.38
C ARG A 202 -10.73 8.30 19.98
N HIS A 203 -10.99 7.01 19.82
CA HIS A 203 -10.86 6.27 18.57
C HIS A 203 -11.81 6.76 17.47
N ASP A 204 -11.37 6.71 16.23
CA ASP A 204 -12.25 6.85 15.06
C ASP A 204 -12.97 5.52 14.75
N SER A 205 -14.06 5.27 15.49
CA SER A 205 -14.85 4.06 15.31
C SER A 205 -15.45 3.93 13.90
N ALA A 206 -15.70 5.05 13.21
CA ALA A 206 -16.23 5.02 11.85
C ALA A 206 -15.15 4.52 10.87
N THR A 207 -13.91 4.97 11.03
CA THR A 207 -12.78 4.44 10.26
C THR A 207 -12.53 2.97 10.53
N LEU A 208 -12.54 2.52 11.79
CA LEU A 208 -12.35 1.10 12.14
C LEU A 208 -13.41 0.21 11.47
N ASP A 209 -14.68 0.63 11.50
CA ASP A 209 -15.78 -0.07 10.85
C ASP A 209 -15.64 -0.11 9.32
N ARG A 210 -15.25 1.01 8.69
CA ARG A 210 -14.98 1.06 7.24
C ARG A 210 -13.83 0.13 6.84
N ALA A 211 -12.74 0.15 7.61
CA ALA A 211 -11.60 -0.73 7.39
C ALA A 211 -12.01 -2.21 7.55
N GLY A 212 -12.81 -2.57 8.56
CA GLY A 212 -13.31 -3.93 8.73
C GLY A 212 -14.21 -4.40 7.59
N LYS A 213 -15.14 -3.54 7.15
CA LYS A 213 -16.07 -3.84 6.03
C LYS A 213 -15.37 -4.07 4.70
N SER A 214 -14.22 -3.44 4.49
CA SER A 214 -13.44 -3.59 3.26
C SER A 214 -12.88 -5.01 3.02
N PHE A 215 -12.99 -5.90 4.01
CA PHE A 215 -12.65 -7.32 3.91
C PHE A 215 -13.87 -8.25 3.82
N HIS A 216 -15.05 -7.77 3.44
CA HIS A 216 -16.32 -8.51 3.57
C HIS A 216 -16.60 -8.93 5.03
N THR A 217 -16.50 -7.93 5.93
CA THR A 217 -16.79 -8.02 7.38
C THR A 217 -15.73 -8.73 8.22
N VAL A 218 -14.95 -7.92 8.94
CA VAL A 218 -14.02 -8.30 10.01
C VAL A 218 -14.15 -7.26 11.12
N SER A 219 -14.05 -7.68 12.38
CA SER A 219 -13.93 -6.73 13.50
C SER A 219 -12.48 -6.30 13.68
N ILE A 220 -12.21 -5.00 13.65
CA ILE A 220 -10.87 -4.44 13.91
C ILE A 220 -10.87 -3.78 15.28
N GLY A 221 -10.11 -4.35 16.22
CA GLY A 221 -9.77 -3.70 17.48
C GLY A 221 -8.59 -2.74 17.32
N GLU A 222 -8.46 -1.77 18.22
CA GLU A 222 -7.38 -0.79 18.21
C GLU A 222 -6.90 -0.47 19.62
N ASN A 223 -5.58 -0.56 19.82
CA ASN A 223 -4.89 0.15 20.89
C ASN A 223 -4.23 1.37 20.24
N LEU A 224 -4.61 2.56 20.70
CA LEU A 224 -4.18 3.83 20.15
C LEU A 224 -3.45 4.62 21.23
N ASN A 225 -2.25 5.10 20.89
CA ASN A 225 -1.58 6.11 21.68
C ASN A 225 -1.26 7.31 20.77
N THR A 226 -1.43 8.50 21.32
CA THR A 226 -1.34 9.75 20.60
C THR A 226 -0.50 10.76 21.37
N TRP A 227 0.50 11.33 20.71
CA TRP A 227 1.24 12.49 21.20
C TRP A 227 0.94 13.74 20.38
N GLN A 228 0.94 14.90 21.03
CA GLN A 228 0.68 16.17 20.37
C GLN A 228 1.97 16.75 19.78
N GLY A 229 1.91 17.20 18.52
CA GLY A 229 2.93 18.06 17.91
C GLY A 229 4.21 17.36 17.47
N LEU A 230 4.29 16.03 17.55
CA LEU A 230 5.42 15.29 16.97
C LEU A 230 5.28 15.24 15.44
N THR A 231 6.31 15.72 14.73
CA THR A 231 6.36 15.71 13.27
C THR A 231 7.73 15.27 12.78
N GLY A 232 7.76 14.49 11.70
CA GLY A 232 8.98 13.94 11.11
C GLY A 232 9.80 14.94 10.27
N PRO A 233 10.82 14.46 9.55
CA PRO A 233 11.14 13.05 9.29
C PRO A 233 11.68 12.30 10.53
N PHE A 234 11.52 10.98 10.56
CA PHE A 234 12.06 10.12 11.63
C PHE A 234 12.91 9.00 11.05
N THR A 235 13.91 8.54 11.80
CA THR A 235 14.59 7.28 11.49
C THR A 235 13.71 6.09 11.84
N LEU A 236 13.93 4.94 11.20
CA LEU A 236 13.25 3.69 11.55
C LEU A 236 13.52 3.30 13.01
N ASN A 237 14.71 3.60 13.52
CA ASN A 237 15.05 3.43 14.93
C ASN A 237 14.10 4.24 15.83
N LYS A 238 13.91 5.53 15.53
CA LYS A 238 13.04 6.41 16.33
C LYS A 238 11.57 5.98 16.24
N ILE A 239 11.12 5.48 15.08
CA ILE A 239 9.75 4.95 14.94
C ILE A 239 9.57 3.68 15.78
N LYS A 240 10.56 2.78 15.79
CA LYS A 240 10.54 1.58 16.65
C LYS A 240 10.64 1.93 18.14
N GLU A 241 11.38 2.98 18.48
CA GLU A 241 11.40 3.53 19.85
C GLU A 241 10.02 4.03 20.25
N TYR A 242 9.33 4.79 19.41
CA TYR A 242 7.94 5.19 19.67
C TYR A 242 7.00 3.99 19.82
N ILE A 243 7.12 2.95 18.97
CA ILE A 243 6.32 1.73 19.14
C ILE A 243 6.62 1.05 20.49
N TYR A 244 7.87 1.06 20.93
CA TYR A 244 8.24 0.52 22.24
C TYR A 244 7.66 1.38 23.39
N GLU A 245 7.75 2.70 23.29
CA GLU A 245 7.18 3.64 24.25
C GLU A 245 5.66 3.49 24.36
N VAL A 246 4.92 3.34 23.24
CA VAL A 246 3.47 3.10 23.35
C VAL A 246 3.15 1.75 23.97
N MET A 247 4.00 0.72 23.81
CA MET A 247 3.82 -0.55 24.53
C MET A 247 4.01 -0.36 26.03
N LEU A 248 4.91 0.52 26.46
CA LEU A 248 5.02 0.90 27.87
C LEU A 248 3.76 1.62 28.33
N ASP A 249 3.25 2.59 27.57
CA ASP A 249 2.03 3.31 27.94
C ASP A 249 0.80 2.39 27.96
N PHE A 250 0.70 1.44 27.03
CA PHE A 250 -0.38 0.45 27.02
C PHE A 250 -0.31 -0.53 28.19
N MET A 251 0.88 -0.84 28.69
CA MET A 251 1.08 -1.79 29.78
C MET A 251 1.21 -1.12 31.15
N PHE A 252 1.57 0.17 31.18
CA PHE A 252 2.04 0.85 32.38
C PHE A 252 1.59 2.33 32.43
N ASN A 253 0.37 2.68 32.00
CA ASN A 253 -0.14 4.06 32.18
C ASN A 253 -0.66 4.36 33.61
N GLY A 254 -1.03 3.34 34.38
CA GLY A 254 -1.44 3.48 35.79
C GLY A 254 -2.82 4.09 36.03
N GLN A 255 -3.59 4.33 34.97
CA GLN A 255 -4.90 4.99 35.00
C GLN A 255 -6.03 4.09 34.48
N GLU A 256 -5.80 3.38 33.39
CA GLU A 256 -6.76 2.48 32.75
C GLU A 256 -6.09 1.16 32.38
N TRP A 257 -6.87 0.09 32.29
CA TRP A 257 -6.34 -1.28 32.07
C TRP A 257 -6.92 -1.96 30.83
N ASN A 258 -7.65 -1.25 29.98
CA ASN A 258 -8.23 -1.81 28.77
C ASN A 258 -7.16 -2.09 27.72
N HIS A 259 -6.16 -1.20 27.57
CA HIS A 259 -5.02 -1.46 26.69
C HIS A 259 -4.22 -2.66 27.18
N ASP A 260 -3.93 -2.75 28.48
CA ASP A 260 -3.27 -3.91 29.09
C ASP A 260 -3.98 -5.20 28.74
N ARG A 261 -5.27 -5.29 29.10
CA ARG A 261 -6.10 -6.49 28.92
C ARG A 261 -6.17 -6.92 27.45
N SER A 262 -6.16 -5.95 26.52
CA SER A 262 -6.11 -6.18 25.08
C SER A 262 -4.75 -6.71 24.62
N ILE A 263 -3.65 -6.03 24.98
CA ILE A 263 -2.28 -6.40 24.62
C ILE A 263 -1.92 -7.78 25.16
N VAL A 264 -2.20 -8.04 26.44
CA VAL A 264 -1.91 -9.34 27.07
C VAL A 264 -2.85 -10.46 26.58
N GLY A 265 -3.90 -10.13 25.84
CA GLY A 265 -4.84 -11.10 25.27
C GLY A 265 -5.80 -11.72 26.29
N LEU A 266 -6.00 -11.12 27.45
CA LEU A 266 -6.97 -11.61 28.45
C LEU A 266 -8.43 -11.35 28.03
N THR A 267 -8.66 -10.37 27.15
CA THR A 267 -9.98 -10.10 26.55
C THR A 267 -10.21 -10.80 25.21
N SER A 268 -9.26 -11.62 24.75
CA SER A 268 -9.41 -12.41 23.52
C SER A 268 -10.44 -13.52 23.76
N ASP A 269 -11.32 -13.77 22.79
CA ASP A 269 -12.34 -14.83 22.85
C ASP A 269 -11.78 -16.24 22.55
N GLY A 270 -10.48 -16.44 22.75
CA GLY A 270 -9.73 -17.56 22.19
C GLY A 270 -9.18 -17.24 20.80
N GLY A 271 -8.66 -18.25 20.11
CA GLY A 271 -8.15 -18.14 18.75
C GLY A 271 -6.88 -17.29 18.55
N GLU A 272 -6.33 -17.35 17.35
CA GLU A 272 -5.22 -16.53 16.90
C GLU A 272 -5.62 -15.05 16.78
N THR A 273 -4.74 -14.14 17.22
CA THR A 273 -4.91 -12.70 17.00
C THR A 273 -3.86 -12.20 16.01
N TYR A 274 -4.31 -11.57 14.93
CA TYR A 274 -3.45 -10.93 13.94
C TYR A 274 -3.20 -9.47 14.29
N ILE A 275 -1.93 -9.07 14.36
CA ILE A 275 -1.51 -7.70 14.68
C ILE A 275 -1.11 -6.95 13.41
N GLY A 276 -1.63 -5.73 13.28
CA GLY A 276 -1.16 -4.72 12.35
C GLY A 276 -0.70 -3.49 13.12
N THR A 277 0.40 -2.87 12.71
CA THR A 277 0.91 -1.64 13.34
C THR A 277 1.35 -0.65 12.30
N ASP A 278 0.75 0.54 12.37
CA ASP A 278 1.04 1.66 11.47
C ASP A 278 0.89 3.00 12.23
N LEU A 279 1.31 4.09 11.60
CA LEU A 279 1.32 5.43 12.18
C LEU A 279 0.50 6.40 11.34
N SER A 280 -0.08 7.40 12.00
CA SER A 280 -0.68 8.55 11.30
C SER A 280 -0.24 9.86 11.96
N VAL A 281 -0.02 10.88 11.12
CA VAL A 281 0.25 12.26 11.55
C VAL A 281 -0.77 13.18 10.92
N VAL A 282 -1.73 13.67 11.70
CA VAL A 282 -2.86 14.46 11.19
C VAL A 282 -3.32 15.49 12.23
N ALA A 283 -3.56 16.72 11.77
CA ALA A 283 -4.07 17.83 12.59
C ALA A 283 -3.48 17.90 14.03
N GLY A 284 -2.15 17.87 14.12
CA GLY A 284 -1.40 18.01 15.37
C GLY A 284 -1.30 16.75 16.23
N ALA A 285 -1.89 15.63 15.81
CA ALA A 285 -1.69 14.32 16.44
C ALA A 285 -0.62 13.52 15.70
N PHE A 286 0.26 12.88 16.46
CA PHE A 286 1.07 11.75 16.04
C PHE A 286 0.50 10.52 16.72
N ASN A 287 0.10 9.52 15.93
CA ASN A 287 -0.59 8.33 16.40
C ASN A 287 0.23 7.09 16.10
N VAL A 288 0.28 6.16 17.06
CA VAL A 288 0.67 4.77 16.80
C VAL A 288 -0.57 3.90 16.97
N HIS A 289 -0.95 3.23 15.89
CA HIS A 289 -2.10 2.34 15.85
C HIS A 289 -1.60 0.90 15.96
N VAL A 290 -2.04 0.18 17.00
CA VAL A 290 -1.80 -1.25 17.13
C VAL A 290 -3.15 -1.94 17.02
N ASN A 291 -3.46 -2.39 15.81
CA ASN A 291 -4.72 -3.01 15.50
C ASN A 291 -4.66 -4.52 15.75
N ASN A 292 -5.70 -5.05 16.37
CA ASN A 292 -5.84 -6.47 16.65
C ASN A 292 -7.09 -7.02 15.98
N ILE A 293 -6.92 -8.11 15.23
CA ILE A 293 -7.99 -8.81 14.53
C ILE A 293 -8.00 -10.24 15.04
N ASN A 294 -9.06 -10.63 15.74
CA ASN A 294 -9.19 -12.00 16.21
C ASN A 294 -9.74 -12.90 15.10
N GLU A 295 -9.18 -14.10 14.90
CA GLU A 295 -9.66 -15.04 13.87
C GLU A 295 -11.15 -15.39 14.01
N ASN A 296 -11.68 -15.44 15.24
CA ASN A 296 -13.09 -15.71 15.51
C ASN A 296 -14.02 -14.58 15.06
N SER A 297 -13.47 -13.39 14.80
CA SER A 297 -14.20 -12.22 14.32
C SER A 297 -14.15 -12.05 12.79
N ILE A 298 -13.52 -12.99 12.09
CA ILE A 298 -13.42 -13.02 10.63
C ILE A 298 -14.60 -13.81 10.08
N SER A 299 -15.42 -13.17 9.24
CA SER A 299 -16.53 -13.86 8.56
C SER A 299 -16.01 -14.96 7.64
N PHE A 300 -16.80 -16.03 7.46
CA PHE A 300 -16.44 -17.15 6.58
C PHE A 300 -16.18 -16.73 5.12
N ASP A 301 -16.89 -15.71 4.64
CA ASP A 301 -16.75 -15.13 3.30
C ASP A 301 -15.78 -13.94 3.23
N SER A 302 -15.03 -13.71 4.32
CA SER A 302 -14.06 -12.63 4.39
C SER A 302 -12.93 -12.81 3.38
N SER A 303 -12.46 -11.69 2.83
CA SER A 303 -11.24 -11.61 2.02
C SER A 303 -9.98 -11.34 2.84
N PHE A 304 -10.07 -11.37 4.18
CA PHE A 304 -8.92 -11.16 5.07
C PHE A 304 -7.93 -12.32 4.96
N ASP A 305 -6.68 -12.00 4.62
CA ASP A 305 -5.61 -12.98 4.54
C ASP A 305 -5.12 -13.34 5.95
N THR A 306 -5.21 -14.63 6.30
CA THR A 306 -4.81 -15.22 7.60
C THR A 306 -3.46 -15.92 7.54
N THR A 307 -2.76 -15.89 6.40
CA THR A 307 -1.46 -16.53 6.19
C THR A 307 -0.41 -15.84 7.04
N LYS A 308 0.20 -16.60 7.96
CA LYS A 308 1.20 -16.09 8.88
C LYS A 308 2.48 -15.69 8.14
N ILE A 309 2.93 -14.47 8.38
CA ILE A 309 4.25 -13.99 7.97
C ILE A 309 5.24 -14.40 9.07
N ALA A 310 6.33 -15.07 8.67
CA ALA A 310 7.36 -15.47 9.60
C ALA A 310 7.93 -14.24 10.33
N ASN A 311 7.95 -14.25 11.66
CA ASN A 311 8.45 -13.13 12.45
C ASN A 311 9.94 -13.29 12.75
N PRO A 312 10.80 -12.44 12.18
CA PRO A 312 12.24 -12.56 12.35
C PRO A 312 12.77 -11.91 13.64
N TYR A 313 11.90 -11.33 14.47
CA TYR A 313 12.26 -10.85 15.82
C TYR A 313 12.08 -11.92 16.91
N ILE A 314 11.76 -13.18 16.53
CA ILE A 314 11.57 -14.30 17.45
C ILE A 314 12.91 -14.77 18.05
N GLY A 315 12.93 -14.97 19.38
CA GLY A 315 14.03 -15.62 20.10
C GLY A 315 13.74 -15.78 21.59
N SER A 316 14.08 -16.94 22.17
CA SER A 316 13.96 -17.21 23.62
C SER A 316 14.77 -16.20 24.46
N GLN A 317 14.26 -15.85 25.66
CA GLN A 317 14.94 -15.01 26.67
C GLN A 317 16.37 -15.49 27.02
N SER A 318 16.69 -16.76 26.74
CA SER A 318 17.88 -17.46 27.24
C SER A 318 19.03 -17.65 26.25
N GLN A 319 19.06 -16.95 25.11
CA GLN A 319 20.12 -17.13 24.10
C GLN A 319 20.99 -15.88 23.91
N PRO A 320 22.32 -15.96 24.14
CA PRO A 320 23.26 -14.92 23.76
C PRO A 320 23.28 -14.71 22.24
N SER A 321 23.48 -13.48 21.80
CA SER A 321 23.74 -13.14 20.39
C SER A 321 25.09 -13.69 19.95
N SER A 322 25.12 -14.69 19.06
CA SER A 322 26.35 -15.18 18.44
C SER A 322 26.69 -14.41 17.16
N ASN A 323 27.83 -13.72 17.13
CA ASN A 323 28.34 -13.06 15.92
C ASN A 323 28.66 -14.12 14.82
N ALA A 324 27.74 -14.33 13.88
CA ALA A 324 27.96 -15.13 12.68
C ALA A 324 28.11 -14.20 11.45
N ASN A 325 28.95 -14.61 10.51
CA ASN A 325 29.44 -13.80 9.38
C ASN A 325 28.31 -13.39 8.40
N LEU A 326 28.00 -12.10 8.31
CA LEU A 326 26.82 -11.49 7.63
C LEU A 326 26.99 -11.20 6.12
N ALA A 327 28.06 -11.67 5.47
CA ALA A 327 28.39 -11.25 4.11
C ALA A 327 27.39 -11.74 3.04
N ALA A 328 26.96 -13.01 3.08
CA ALA A 328 26.10 -13.60 2.05
C ALA A 328 24.62 -13.11 2.11
N PRO A 329 23.96 -13.00 3.28
CA PRO A 329 22.58 -12.51 3.37
C PRO A 329 22.45 -11.03 3.02
N LYS A 330 23.47 -10.22 3.34
CA LYS A 330 23.52 -8.81 2.94
C LYS A 330 23.58 -8.67 1.41
N VAL A 331 24.38 -9.50 0.75
CA VAL A 331 24.45 -9.52 -0.72
C VAL A 331 23.10 -9.96 -1.31
N ALA A 332 22.43 -10.96 -0.74
CA ALA A 332 21.12 -11.41 -1.22
C ALA A 332 20.03 -10.32 -1.08
N TYR A 333 19.99 -9.63 0.06
CA TYR A 333 19.08 -8.50 0.28
C TYR A 333 19.36 -7.33 -0.68
N GLU A 334 20.61 -6.87 -0.78
CA GLU A 334 20.96 -5.77 -1.69
C GLU A 334 20.70 -6.15 -3.16
N THR A 335 20.91 -7.42 -3.53
CA THR A 335 20.57 -7.95 -4.86
C THR A 335 19.05 -7.92 -5.09
N ALA A 336 18.25 -8.37 -4.13
CA ALA A 336 16.80 -8.35 -4.22
C ALA A 336 16.26 -6.91 -4.27
N LYS A 337 16.87 -5.98 -3.52
CA LYS A 337 16.53 -4.56 -3.51
C LYS A 337 16.84 -3.91 -4.85
N GLN A 338 18.02 -4.16 -5.41
CA GLN A 338 18.38 -3.67 -6.74
C GLN A 338 17.46 -4.23 -7.82
N ALA A 339 17.13 -5.53 -7.76
CA ALA A 339 16.20 -6.16 -8.68
C ALA A 339 14.78 -5.56 -8.58
N ASN A 340 14.30 -5.27 -7.36
CA ASN A 340 13.01 -4.61 -7.14
C ASN A 340 12.99 -3.19 -7.72
N ASN A 341 14.03 -2.39 -7.45
CA ASN A 341 14.15 -1.04 -7.98
C ASN A 341 14.16 -1.04 -9.53
N GLN A 342 14.87 -1.99 -10.13
CA GLN A 342 14.93 -2.13 -11.58
C GLN A 342 13.58 -2.55 -12.18
N ALA A 343 12.87 -3.47 -11.52
CA ALA A 343 11.54 -3.90 -11.95
C ALA A 343 10.50 -2.77 -11.84
N GLN A 344 10.57 -1.97 -10.77
CA GLN A 344 9.69 -0.82 -10.59
C GLN A 344 9.96 0.27 -11.65
N SER A 345 11.23 0.53 -11.96
CA SER A 345 11.60 1.47 -13.03
C SER A 345 11.15 1.00 -14.42
N ASP A 346 11.25 -0.31 -14.71
CA ASP A 346 10.73 -0.85 -15.98
C ASP A 346 9.19 -0.78 -16.03
N LEU A 347 8.50 -1.06 -14.93
CA LEU A 347 7.05 -0.90 -14.83
C LEU A 347 6.60 0.53 -15.18
N ASP A 348 7.23 1.54 -14.59
CA ASP A 348 6.94 2.95 -14.89
C ASP A 348 7.19 3.29 -16.36
N SER A 349 8.31 2.79 -16.92
CA SER A 349 8.65 2.95 -18.34
C SER A 349 7.62 2.30 -19.27
N LYS A 350 7.18 1.06 -18.97
CA LYS A 350 6.16 0.35 -19.76
C LYS A 350 4.80 1.01 -19.66
N LYS A 351 4.45 1.58 -18.50
CA LYS A 351 3.21 2.34 -18.32
C LYS A 351 3.18 3.54 -19.27
N VAL A 352 4.24 4.35 -19.29
CA VAL A 352 4.37 5.51 -20.18
C VAL A 352 4.32 5.10 -21.66
N ALA A 353 5.00 4.00 -22.03
CA ALA A 353 4.98 3.49 -23.39
C ALA A 353 3.57 3.03 -23.83
N SER A 354 2.85 2.35 -22.94
CA SER A 354 1.46 1.91 -23.15
C SER A 354 0.52 3.10 -23.37
N GLU A 355 0.59 4.11 -22.49
CA GLU A 355 -0.20 5.34 -22.61
C GLU A 355 0.08 6.09 -23.94
N SER A 356 1.35 6.18 -24.32
CA SER A 356 1.78 6.81 -25.57
C SER A 356 1.27 6.06 -26.81
N ALA A 357 1.34 4.73 -26.82
CA ALA A 357 0.84 3.90 -27.92
C ALA A 357 -0.69 4.04 -28.08
N ILE A 358 -1.43 4.04 -26.96
CA ILE A 358 -2.88 4.28 -26.96
C ILE A 358 -3.21 5.67 -27.52
N LEU A 359 -2.45 6.69 -27.16
CA LEU A 359 -2.65 8.04 -27.67
C LEU A 359 -2.42 8.12 -29.20
N LYS A 360 -1.38 7.46 -29.71
CA LYS A 360 -1.10 7.38 -31.16
C LYS A 360 -2.19 6.62 -31.93
N LEU A 361 -2.73 5.56 -31.35
CA LEU A 361 -3.88 4.84 -31.88
C LEU A 361 -5.11 5.74 -31.98
N LYS A 362 -5.48 6.44 -30.90
CA LYS A 362 -6.60 7.40 -30.87
C LYS A 362 -6.44 8.51 -31.92
N LYS A 363 -5.23 9.04 -32.08
CA LYS A 363 -4.93 10.05 -33.12
C LYS A 363 -5.15 9.51 -34.53
N THR A 364 -4.68 8.29 -34.80
CA THR A 364 -4.85 7.66 -36.12
C THR A 364 -6.32 7.36 -36.43
N GLN A 365 -7.09 6.92 -35.43
CA GLN A 365 -8.53 6.71 -35.54
C GLN A 365 -9.26 8.01 -35.92
N SER A 366 -8.87 9.12 -35.27
CA SER A 366 -9.43 10.45 -35.52
C SER A 366 -9.11 10.94 -36.94
N GLU A 367 -7.86 10.79 -37.38
CA GLU A 367 -7.42 11.14 -38.73
C GLU A 367 -8.14 10.32 -39.81
N LEU A 368 -8.34 9.01 -39.58
CA LEU A 368 -9.08 8.15 -40.49
C LEU A 368 -10.55 8.58 -40.61
N THR A 369 -11.17 8.94 -39.49
CA THR A 369 -12.55 9.46 -39.44
C THR A 369 -12.66 10.77 -40.22
N ALA A 370 -11.73 11.70 -40.01
CA ALA A 370 -11.67 12.95 -40.76
C ALA A 370 -11.47 12.72 -42.27
N LEU A 371 -10.64 11.75 -42.65
CA LEU A 371 -10.40 11.39 -44.05
C LEU A 371 -11.65 10.80 -44.72
N LYS A 372 -12.41 9.95 -44.01
CA LYS A 372 -13.71 9.44 -44.49
C LYS A 372 -14.68 10.59 -44.74
N ALA A 373 -14.78 11.53 -43.80
CA ALA A 373 -15.63 12.71 -43.95
C ALA A 373 -15.21 13.59 -45.15
N ALA A 374 -13.91 13.81 -45.35
CA ALA A 374 -13.38 14.55 -46.49
C ALA A 374 -13.68 13.85 -47.83
N ALA A 375 -13.53 12.52 -47.88
CA ALA A 375 -13.86 11.73 -49.06
C ALA A 375 -15.35 11.85 -49.44
N SER A 376 -16.26 11.79 -48.46
CA SER A 376 -17.70 11.99 -48.67
C SER A 376 -18.01 13.39 -49.20
N LYS A 377 -17.40 14.44 -48.63
CA LYS A 377 -17.56 15.82 -49.12
C LYS A 377 -17.07 15.98 -50.56
N LEU A 378 -15.93 15.37 -50.90
CA LEU A 378 -15.41 15.41 -52.26
C LEU A 378 -16.35 14.69 -53.24
N ALA A 379 -16.90 13.53 -52.87
CA ALA A 379 -17.85 12.81 -53.70
C ALA A 379 -19.10 13.67 -53.99
N ALA A 380 -19.65 14.35 -52.98
CA ALA A 380 -20.76 15.28 -53.14
C ALA A 380 -20.42 16.45 -54.08
N ALA A 381 -19.25 17.07 -53.91
CA ALA A 381 -18.79 18.16 -54.77
C ALA A 381 -18.62 17.71 -56.24
N GLN A 382 -18.12 16.50 -56.47
CA GLN A 382 -17.98 15.93 -57.81
C GLN A 382 -19.34 15.69 -58.48
N THR A 383 -20.32 15.17 -57.73
CA THR A 383 -21.70 15.01 -58.23
C THR A 383 -22.31 16.34 -58.63
N ASN A 384 -22.16 17.37 -57.79
CA ASN A 384 -22.65 18.72 -58.10
C ASN A 384 -21.98 19.32 -59.33
N LEU A 385 -20.66 19.16 -59.47
CA LEU A 385 -19.94 19.66 -60.63
C LEU A 385 -20.39 18.97 -61.93
N SER A 386 -20.59 17.65 -61.91
CA SER A 386 -21.13 16.92 -63.07
C SER A 386 -22.53 17.39 -63.47
N LYS A 387 -23.42 17.63 -62.48
CA LYS A 387 -24.76 18.20 -62.74
C LYS A 387 -24.68 19.58 -63.41
N LYS A 388 -23.82 20.48 -62.90
CA LYS A 388 -23.62 21.81 -63.48
C LYS A 388 -23.04 21.75 -64.90
N GLN A 389 -22.12 20.83 -65.17
CA GLN A 389 -21.56 20.63 -66.52
C GLN A 389 -22.59 20.09 -67.51
N ALA A 390 -23.49 19.19 -67.08
CA ALA A 390 -24.58 18.71 -67.91
C ALA A 390 -25.56 19.85 -68.26
N ALA A 391 -25.94 20.67 -67.28
CA ALA A 391 -26.79 21.84 -67.51
C ALA A 391 -26.16 22.86 -68.49
N LEU A 392 -24.86 23.13 -68.37
CA LEU A 392 -24.15 24.03 -69.30
C LEU A 392 -24.15 23.50 -70.75
N LYS A 393 -24.06 22.18 -70.94
CA LYS A 393 -24.16 21.57 -72.28
C LYS A 393 -25.56 21.61 -72.88
N GLN A 394 -26.60 21.76 -72.06
CA GLN A 394 -27.98 21.89 -72.52
C GLN A 394 -28.34 23.36 -72.82
N ALA A 395 -27.57 24.31 -72.28
CA ALA A 395 -27.79 25.75 -72.46
C ALA A 395 -26.97 26.37 -73.62
N ASN A 396 -26.06 25.61 -74.23
CA ASN A 396 -25.36 25.94 -75.48
C ASN A 396 -25.75 24.93 -76.55
#